data_AF-A0A178AP43-F1
#
_entry.id   AF-A0A178AP43-F1
#
_cell.length_a   1.000
_cell.length_b   1.000
_cell.length_c   1.000
_cell.angle_alpha   90.00
_cell.angle_beta   90.00
_cell.angle_gamma   90.00
#
_symmetry.space_group_name_H-M   'P 1'
#
loop_
_entity.id
_entity.type
_entity.pdbx_description
1 polymer ?
#
loop_
_entity_poly.entity_id
_entity_poly.type
_entity_poly.pdbx_seq_one_letter_code
_entity_poly.pdbx_strand_id
1 'polypeptide(L)'
;MKLNLIASLFWASLLQRIEALEGPKGGPAARSADCLCLPGDACWPAQDTWSTLNSTVNGKLVATVPIGSPCHDPTYDAGACDQLKKDWLNPLIHVPSSHSIMQSYFANQSCDPFSDRSIPCTLGNYVSYSVKATEHWDVIAALEFAKKNNVRVLVRNTGHDFLGRSTGAGALAIWTQGLKNITFGTWNDQYYSGPSVTIGAGVIGYEVLEAANAQGLTVVSGECATVGLAGGFTQGGGHSALSTTFGLAADQTLSFDVVTANGDIVTASATENSDLYWALSGGGGGTYGVVVSMTVRAYSAKPVGGAVMQLLAGSTTPEKFAAAVSAFHSLMPAMIDAGAMVVFLQNTQYLVLKPVTVWDSNATYVKDVVLGPFAKALVDLGITPPIAYSTLSYRDHYDRYFGPLPRGSFEVNRYQFGGRLIPRDVAVNKNKDLVKTYNELTASGVLLAGSSANYARQVKGPDNAVMPAWRNTITQLQLITNWDSTAPWANMEAAQKRMTEEFMPKIEAITPGSGSYMNEADFRQERWQDVFFGKNFPKLDQIKRKWDPENVFYILKGVGSDKWSVGKDGRMCRAGPGAKTKPRGPAGPGPAGPRPAGPRPAGH
;
A
#
# COMPACT_ATOMS: atom_id res chain seq x y z
N MET A 1 -2.82 42.04 -71.03
CA MET A 1 -2.30 42.38 -69.68
C MET A 1 -3.10 41.54 -68.69
N LYS A 2 -2.55 40.43 -68.21
CA LYS A 2 -1.68 40.37 -67.01
C LYS A 2 -2.37 41.00 -65.80
N LEU A 3 -3.18 40.18 -65.13
CA LEU A 3 -3.35 39.99 -63.68
C LEU A 3 -4.70 39.28 -63.51
N ASN A 4 -4.70 37.94 -63.50
CA ASN A 4 -5.77 37.09 -62.90
C ASN A 4 -5.57 35.57 -63.08
N LEU A 5 -4.46 35.10 -63.68
CA LEU A 5 -4.21 33.66 -63.88
C LEU A 5 -3.16 33.02 -62.94
N ILE A 6 -2.69 33.74 -61.91
CA ILE A 6 -1.71 33.20 -60.93
C ILE A 6 -2.36 32.92 -59.55
N ALA A 7 -3.58 33.40 -59.30
CA ALA A 7 -4.27 33.18 -58.02
C ALA A 7 -5.00 31.83 -57.91
N SER A 8 -5.32 31.18 -59.03
CA SER A 8 -6.12 29.94 -59.07
C SER A 8 -5.30 28.65 -59.04
N LEU A 9 -3.97 28.71 -59.26
CA LEU A 9 -3.09 27.53 -59.23
C LEU A 9 -2.39 27.33 -57.87
N PHE A 10 -2.41 28.32 -56.97
CA PHE A 10 -1.87 28.19 -55.61
C PHE A 10 -2.89 27.72 -54.55
N TRP A 11 -4.19 27.82 -54.85
CA TRP A 11 -5.24 27.34 -53.93
C TRP A 11 -5.60 25.86 -54.11
N ALA A 12 -5.38 25.28 -55.31
CA ALA A 12 -5.67 23.87 -55.57
C ALA A 12 -4.62 22.89 -55.00
N SER A 13 -3.36 23.33 -54.83
CA SER A 13 -2.29 22.49 -54.25
C SER A 13 -2.24 22.52 -52.71
N LEU A 14 -2.90 23.50 -52.08
CA LEU A 14 -3.00 23.60 -50.62
C LEU A 14 -4.15 22.74 -50.07
N LEU A 15 -5.24 22.56 -50.82
CA LEU A 15 -6.34 21.67 -50.43
C LEU A 15 -6.00 20.18 -50.56
N GLN A 16 -5.18 19.78 -51.55
CA GLN A 16 -4.74 18.38 -51.69
C GLN A 16 -3.62 17.95 -50.72
N ARG A 17 -3.02 18.86 -49.95
CA ARG A 17 -2.04 18.51 -48.90
C ARG A 17 -2.60 18.58 -47.47
N ILE A 18 -3.82 19.06 -47.29
CA ILE A 18 -4.50 19.05 -45.97
C ILE A 18 -5.28 17.74 -45.75
N GLU A 19 -5.66 17.01 -46.81
CA GLU A 19 -6.32 15.69 -46.67
C GLU A 19 -5.35 14.51 -46.39
N ALA A 20 -4.03 14.74 -46.28
CA ALA A 20 -3.04 13.68 -46.08
C ALA A 20 -2.37 13.66 -44.69
N LEU A 21 -2.85 14.46 -43.73
CA LEU A 21 -2.36 14.46 -42.33
C LEU A 21 -3.45 14.15 -41.29
N GLU A 22 -4.58 13.61 -41.72
CA GLU A 22 -5.49 12.91 -40.82
C GLU A 22 -5.04 11.45 -40.75
N GLY A 23 -4.25 11.12 -39.72
CA GLY A 23 -4.16 9.73 -39.25
C GLY A 23 -5.58 9.18 -39.05
N PRO A 24 -5.79 7.85 -39.13
CA PRO A 24 -7.13 7.29 -39.21
C PRO A 24 -8.00 7.85 -38.08
N LYS A 25 -8.98 8.69 -38.45
CA LYS A 25 -10.11 9.03 -37.59
C LYS A 25 -10.78 7.70 -37.31
N GLY A 26 -10.40 7.07 -36.20
CA GLY A 26 -11.09 5.89 -35.69
C GLY A 26 -12.53 6.31 -35.54
N GLY A 27 -13.41 5.78 -36.40
CA GLY A 27 -14.84 5.87 -36.17
C GLY A 27 -15.14 5.37 -34.75
N PRO A 28 -16.22 5.84 -34.12
CA PRO A 28 -16.58 5.37 -32.78
C PRO A 28 -16.57 3.84 -32.82
N ALA A 29 -15.63 3.24 -32.09
CA ALA A 29 -15.51 1.80 -32.02
C ALA A 29 -16.89 1.27 -31.60
N ALA A 30 -17.50 0.45 -32.46
CA ALA A 30 -18.75 -0.20 -32.15
C ALA A 30 -18.60 -0.91 -30.80
N ARG A 31 -19.42 -0.48 -29.85
CA ARG A 31 -19.20 -0.68 -28.42
C ARG A 31 -19.66 -2.07 -27.99
N SER A 32 -18.87 -2.77 -27.17
CA SER A 32 -19.42 -3.83 -26.33
C SER A 32 -20.16 -3.15 -25.17
N ALA A 33 -21.37 -3.62 -24.84
CA ALA A 33 -22.17 -3.15 -23.71
C ALA A 33 -21.50 -3.38 -22.34
N ASP A 34 -20.29 -3.94 -22.31
CA ASP A 34 -19.61 -4.42 -21.12
C ASP A 34 -18.48 -3.50 -20.62
N CYS A 35 -18.30 -2.32 -21.23
CA CYS A 35 -17.24 -1.35 -20.89
C CYS A 35 -17.77 -0.08 -20.23
N LEU A 36 -17.04 0.41 -19.22
CA LEU A 36 -17.30 1.70 -18.58
C LEU A 36 -16.96 2.88 -19.50
N CYS A 37 -17.66 4.00 -19.28
CA CYS A 37 -17.45 5.26 -20.01
C CYS A 37 -16.12 5.91 -19.64
N LEU A 38 -15.44 6.47 -20.63
CA LEU A 38 -14.29 7.35 -20.48
C LEU A 38 -14.62 8.76 -21.01
N PRO A 39 -13.91 9.81 -20.54
CA PRO A 39 -14.01 11.13 -21.14
C PRO A 39 -13.81 11.09 -22.66
N GLY A 40 -14.70 11.75 -23.39
CA GLY A 40 -14.73 11.73 -24.86
C GLY A 40 -15.67 10.69 -25.48
N ASP A 41 -16.13 9.70 -24.71
CA ASP A 41 -17.18 8.78 -25.19
C ASP A 41 -18.54 9.50 -25.27
N ALA A 42 -19.39 9.07 -26.21
CA ALA A 42 -20.75 9.59 -26.34
C ALA A 42 -21.64 9.36 -25.10
N CYS A 43 -21.29 8.41 -24.24
CA CYS A 43 -21.99 8.14 -22.98
C CYS A 43 -21.39 8.88 -21.77
N TRP A 44 -20.26 9.56 -21.94
CA TRP A 44 -19.67 10.30 -20.84
C TRP A 44 -20.66 11.37 -20.38
N PRO A 45 -20.93 11.51 -19.07
CA PRO A 45 -21.95 12.43 -18.62
C PRO A 45 -21.68 13.86 -19.07
N ALA A 46 -22.72 14.51 -19.57
CA ALA A 46 -22.67 15.92 -19.95
C ALA A 46 -22.40 16.79 -18.71
N GLN A 47 -21.92 18.02 -18.94
CA GLN A 47 -21.56 18.92 -17.85
C GLN A 47 -22.72 19.17 -16.87
N ASP A 48 -23.95 19.31 -17.34
CA ASP A 48 -25.13 19.51 -16.48
C ASP A 48 -25.42 18.30 -15.57
N THR A 49 -25.06 17.10 -16.03
CA THR A 49 -25.17 15.87 -15.21
C THR A 49 -24.14 15.90 -14.09
N TRP A 50 -22.89 16.33 -14.36
CA TRP A 50 -21.88 16.56 -13.32
C TRP A 50 -22.28 17.69 -12.37
N SER A 51 -22.86 18.79 -12.88
CA SER A 51 -23.37 19.89 -12.06
C SER A 51 -24.48 19.42 -11.11
N THR A 52 -25.35 18.51 -11.57
CA THR A 52 -26.40 17.90 -10.73
C THR A 52 -25.79 17.10 -9.58
N LEU A 53 -24.76 16.29 -9.85
CA LEU A 53 -24.02 15.61 -8.77
C LEU A 53 -23.43 16.62 -7.80
N ASN A 54 -22.78 17.68 -8.31
CA ASN A 54 -22.17 18.70 -7.47
C ASN A 54 -23.19 19.36 -6.53
N SER A 55 -24.38 19.70 -7.03
CA SER A 55 -25.48 20.19 -6.19
C SER A 55 -25.94 19.16 -5.17
N THR A 56 -26.05 17.89 -5.55
CA THR A 56 -26.45 16.79 -4.66
C THR A 56 -25.48 16.61 -3.50
N VAL A 57 -24.17 16.76 -3.76
CA VAL A 57 -23.12 16.67 -2.73
C VAL A 57 -22.74 18.04 -2.15
N ASN A 58 -23.61 19.04 -2.24
CA ASN A 58 -23.42 20.36 -1.65
C ASN A 58 -22.10 21.05 -2.02
N GLY A 59 -21.70 21.00 -3.30
CA GLY A 59 -20.49 21.66 -3.79
C GLY A 59 -19.19 20.86 -3.60
N LYS A 60 -19.27 19.61 -3.12
CA LYS A 60 -18.09 18.78 -2.79
C LYS A 60 -17.51 18.01 -3.99
N LEU A 61 -18.02 18.22 -5.21
CA LEU A 61 -17.44 17.63 -6.43
C LEU A 61 -16.23 18.46 -6.88
N VAL A 62 -15.10 17.79 -7.07
CA VAL A 62 -13.83 18.37 -7.50
C VAL A 62 -13.46 17.82 -8.86
N ALA A 63 -13.42 18.68 -9.88
CA ALA A 63 -12.80 18.36 -11.16
C ALA A 63 -11.28 18.28 -10.98
N THR A 64 -10.65 17.22 -11.50
CA THR A 64 -9.21 17.05 -11.33
C THR A 64 -8.43 18.03 -12.19
N VAL A 65 -7.61 18.85 -11.54
CA VAL A 65 -6.48 19.54 -12.15
C VAL A 65 -5.21 18.86 -11.64
N PRO A 66 -4.43 18.18 -12.49
CA PRO A 66 -3.23 17.47 -12.06
C PRO A 66 -2.29 18.37 -11.25
N ILE A 67 -1.77 17.85 -10.14
CA ILE A 67 -0.89 18.60 -9.24
C ILE A 67 0.35 19.16 -9.95
N GLY A 68 0.81 18.50 -11.02
CA GLY A 68 1.92 18.94 -11.85
C GLY A 68 1.59 20.05 -12.85
N SER A 69 0.33 20.50 -12.97
CA SER A 69 -0.06 21.49 -13.99
C SER A 69 0.73 22.80 -13.97
N PRO A 70 1.22 23.32 -12.81
CA PRO A 70 2.06 24.51 -12.82
C PRO A 70 3.41 24.32 -13.54
N CYS A 71 3.83 23.09 -13.80
CA CYS A 71 5.07 22.79 -14.53
C CYS A 71 4.92 22.70 -16.05
N HIS A 72 3.69 22.86 -16.58
CA HIS A 72 3.37 22.59 -17.98
C HIS A 72 2.59 23.73 -18.60
N ASP A 73 2.78 23.94 -19.91
CA ASP A 73 1.92 24.86 -20.66
C ASP A 73 0.47 24.33 -20.77
N PRO A 74 -0.54 25.20 -20.81
CA PRO A 74 -0.48 26.67 -20.76
C PRO A 74 -0.47 27.26 -19.34
N THR A 75 -0.54 26.43 -18.29
CA THR A 75 -0.67 26.87 -16.89
C THR A 75 0.67 27.05 -16.19
N TYR A 76 1.75 27.22 -16.94
CA TYR A 76 3.10 27.25 -16.40
C TYR A 76 3.30 28.42 -15.43
N ASP A 77 3.75 28.07 -14.23
CA ASP A 77 4.20 28.98 -13.19
C ASP A 77 5.54 28.46 -12.66
N ALA A 78 6.62 29.18 -12.96
CA ALA A 78 7.98 28.79 -12.59
C ALA A 78 8.14 28.62 -11.07
N GLY A 79 7.58 29.53 -10.27
CA GLY A 79 7.71 29.51 -8.82
C GLY A 79 6.94 28.36 -8.19
N ALA A 80 5.71 28.14 -8.63
CA ALA A 80 4.90 27.01 -8.18
C ALA A 80 5.50 25.66 -8.61
N CYS A 81 6.03 25.58 -9.83
CA CYS A 81 6.71 24.37 -10.32
C CYS A 81 7.98 24.05 -9.52
N ASP A 82 8.83 25.05 -9.27
CA ASP A 82 10.06 24.85 -8.50
C ASP A 82 9.78 24.47 -7.04
N GLN A 83 8.71 25.02 -6.45
CA GLN A 83 8.27 24.61 -5.12
C GLN A 83 7.75 23.16 -5.13
N LEU A 84 6.92 22.81 -6.11
CA LEU A 84 6.39 21.45 -6.26
C LEU A 84 7.50 20.41 -6.41
N LYS A 85 8.54 20.70 -7.18
CA LYS A 85 9.72 19.82 -7.34
C LYS A 85 10.43 19.56 -6.01
N LYS A 86 10.59 20.60 -5.18
CA LYS A 86 11.23 20.48 -3.84
C LYS A 86 10.40 19.64 -2.89
N ASP A 87 9.08 19.78 -2.96
CA ASP A 87 8.15 19.09 -2.07
C ASP A 87 7.66 17.73 -2.62
N TRP A 88 8.08 17.30 -3.81
CA TRP A 88 7.51 16.11 -4.48
C TRP A 88 7.62 14.80 -3.69
N LEU A 89 8.63 14.70 -2.82
CA LEU A 89 8.82 13.53 -1.96
C LEU A 89 8.10 13.67 -0.62
N ASN A 90 7.46 14.81 -0.36
CA ASN A 90 6.71 15.09 0.85
C ASN A 90 5.27 14.55 0.74
N PRO A 91 4.86 13.55 1.54
CA PRO A 91 3.49 13.04 1.48
C PRO A 91 2.42 14.12 1.72
N LEU A 92 2.72 15.17 2.50
CA LEU A 92 1.73 16.18 2.86
C LEU A 92 1.27 17.08 1.71
N ILE A 93 1.99 17.13 0.59
CA ILE A 93 1.47 17.80 -0.62
C ILE A 93 0.49 16.92 -1.41
N HIS A 94 0.56 15.60 -1.23
CA HIS A 94 -0.25 14.64 -1.96
C HIS A 94 -1.53 14.24 -1.20
N VAL A 95 -1.47 14.15 0.14
CA VAL A 95 -2.64 13.82 0.98
C VAL A 95 -3.86 14.74 0.74
N PRO A 96 -3.71 16.08 0.69
CA PRO A 96 -4.85 16.97 0.46
C PRO A 96 -5.26 17.05 -1.02
N SER A 97 -4.57 16.34 -1.93
CA SER A 97 -4.93 16.30 -3.34
C SER A 97 -6.04 15.28 -3.61
N SER A 98 -7.03 15.68 -4.41
CA SER A 98 -8.14 14.84 -4.86
C SER A 98 -7.71 13.64 -5.72
N HIS A 99 -6.50 13.68 -6.29
CA HIS A 99 -6.09 12.74 -7.34
C HIS A 99 -4.64 12.25 -7.21
N SER A 100 -3.74 13.03 -6.59
CA SER A 100 -2.30 12.77 -6.65
C SER A 100 -1.91 11.42 -6.03
N ILE A 101 -0.97 10.71 -6.64
CA ILE A 101 -0.58 9.35 -6.23
C ILE A 101 0.84 9.42 -5.68
N MET A 102 1.11 8.67 -4.62
CA MET A 102 2.43 8.60 -3.96
C MET A 102 3.34 7.50 -4.54
N GLN A 103 2.93 6.95 -5.68
CA GLN A 103 3.67 6.01 -6.51
C GLN A 103 3.75 6.52 -7.95
N SER A 104 4.91 7.05 -8.30
CA SER A 104 5.19 7.65 -9.61
C SER A 104 4.87 6.72 -10.78
N TYR A 105 5.07 5.41 -10.65
CA TYR A 105 4.73 4.43 -11.68
C TYR A 105 3.25 4.57 -12.11
N PHE A 106 2.34 4.73 -11.14
CA PHE A 106 0.91 4.82 -11.46
C PHE A 106 0.48 6.20 -11.93
N ALA A 107 1.26 7.25 -11.67
CA ALA A 107 1.08 8.57 -12.30
C ALA A 107 1.48 8.57 -13.79
N ASN A 108 2.26 7.56 -14.24
CA ASN A 108 2.56 7.26 -15.64
C ASN A 108 3.03 8.48 -16.45
N GLN A 109 3.87 9.32 -15.84
CA GLN A 109 4.42 10.55 -16.43
C GLN A 109 3.38 11.48 -17.10
N SER A 110 2.10 11.40 -16.69
CA SER A 110 1.00 12.04 -17.42
C SER A 110 0.96 13.55 -17.23
N CYS A 111 1.43 14.02 -16.07
CA CYS A 111 1.64 15.43 -15.76
C CYS A 111 2.67 15.53 -14.63
N ASP A 112 3.91 15.16 -14.96
CA ASP A 112 5.01 15.04 -14.01
C ASP A 112 5.79 16.36 -13.94
N PRO A 113 6.04 16.93 -12.75
CA PRO A 113 6.79 18.19 -12.64
C PRO A 113 8.23 18.12 -13.17
N PHE A 114 8.81 16.93 -13.34
CA PHE A 114 10.18 16.73 -13.83
C PHE A 114 10.27 16.54 -15.34
N SER A 115 9.13 16.43 -16.03
CA SER A 115 9.09 16.36 -17.49
C SER A 115 9.23 17.75 -18.14
N ASP A 116 9.57 17.78 -19.42
CA ASP A 116 9.72 19.04 -20.16
C ASP A 116 8.40 19.82 -20.17
N ARG A 117 8.47 21.14 -19.99
CA ARG A 117 7.32 22.05 -19.92
C ARG A 117 6.37 21.93 -21.12
N SER A 118 6.91 21.58 -22.30
CA SER A 118 6.13 21.45 -23.54
C SER A 118 5.35 20.15 -23.64
N ILE A 119 5.62 19.17 -22.76
CA ILE A 119 4.85 17.92 -22.71
C ILE A 119 3.46 18.26 -22.15
N PRO A 120 2.37 17.97 -22.89
CA PRO A 120 1.03 18.31 -22.41
C PRO A 120 0.71 17.63 -21.09
N CYS A 121 0.33 18.42 -20.09
CA CYS A 121 -0.21 17.90 -18.83
C CYS A 121 -1.59 17.26 -19.07
N THR A 122 -1.65 15.94 -18.98
CA THR A 122 -2.89 15.16 -19.13
C THR A 122 -3.28 14.47 -17.82
N LEU A 123 -4.54 14.05 -17.72
CA LEU A 123 -4.99 13.27 -16.56
C LEU A 123 -4.32 11.88 -16.52
N GLY A 124 -4.20 11.22 -17.67
CA GLY A 124 -3.73 9.83 -17.75
C GLY A 124 -4.47 8.92 -16.78
N ASN A 125 -3.74 8.38 -15.80
CA ASN A 125 -4.29 7.48 -14.77
C ASN A 125 -4.95 8.19 -13.60
N TYR A 126 -4.84 9.52 -13.49
CA TYR A 126 -5.57 10.27 -12.47
C TYR A 126 -7.09 10.19 -12.71
N VAL A 127 -7.84 10.24 -11.61
CA VAL A 127 -9.29 10.29 -11.65
C VAL A 127 -9.77 11.58 -12.30
N SER A 128 -10.88 11.55 -13.03
CA SER A 128 -11.44 12.75 -13.69
C SER A 128 -12.12 13.67 -12.70
N TYR A 129 -12.85 13.09 -11.74
CA TYR A 129 -13.56 13.81 -10.70
C TYR A 129 -13.38 13.11 -9.36
N SER A 130 -13.56 13.86 -8.28
CA SER A 130 -13.61 13.33 -6.91
C SER A 130 -14.75 13.97 -6.13
N VAL A 131 -15.49 13.19 -5.34
CA VAL A 131 -16.38 13.75 -4.30
C VAL A 131 -15.63 13.72 -2.98
N LYS A 132 -15.37 14.89 -2.39
CA LYS A 132 -14.77 15.01 -1.06
C LYS A 132 -15.82 14.66 0.00
N ALA A 133 -15.91 13.40 0.36
CA ALA A 133 -16.90 12.92 1.32
C ALA A 133 -16.62 13.47 2.72
N THR A 134 -17.66 14.02 3.34
CA THR A 134 -17.67 14.53 4.72
C THR A 134 -18.74 13.83 5.57
N GLU A 135 -19.64 13.09 4.93
CA GLU A 135 -20.68 12.27 5.52
C GLU A 135 -21.00 11.09 4.58
N HIS A 136 -21.78 10.12 5.06
CA HIS A 136 -22.13 8.92 4.27
C HIS A 136 -23.01 9.24 3.05
N TRP A 137 -23.84 10.30 3.11
CA TRP A 137 -24.69 10.70 1.97
C TRP A 137 -23.86 11.13 0.75
N ASP A 138 -22.70 11.76 0.95
CA ASP A 138 -21.79 12.11 -0.15
C ASP A 138 -21.29 10.85 -0.88
N VAL A 139 -21.02 9.78 -0.12
CA VAL A 139 -20.57 8.48 -0.62
C VAL A 139 -21.69 7.82 -1.44
N ILE A 140 -22.91 7.79 -0.90
CA ILE A 140 -24.08 7.21 -1.56
C ILE A 140 -24.36 7.94 -2.88
N ALA A 141 -24.41 9.27 -2.88
CA ALA A 141 -24.67 10.06 -4.07
C ALA A 141 -23.61 9.83 -5.17
N ALA A 142 -22.33 9.73 -4.80
CA ALA A 142 -21.26 9.42 -5.75
C ALA A 142 -21.40 8.01 -6.36
N LEU A 143 -21.78 7.01 -5.55
CA LEU A 143 -22.01 5.64 -6.02
C LEU A 143 -23.19 5.55 -6.97
N GLU A 144 -24.34 6.12 -6.58
CA GLU A 144 -25.54 6.15 -7.40
C GLU A 144 -25.28 6.84 -8.74
N PHE A 145 -24.58 7.97 -8.72
CA PHE A 145 -24.18 8.66 -9.92
C PHE A 145 -23.32 7.78 -10.83
N ALA A 146 -22.28 7.14 -10.27
CA ALA A 146 -21.36 6.32 -11.05
C ALA A 146 -22.08 5.13 -11.71
N LYS A 147 -22.95 4.44 -10.96
CA LYS A 147 -23.76 3.33 -11.47
C LYS A 147 -24.72 3.79 -12.56
N LYS A 148 -25.50 4.84 -12.31
CA LYS A 148 -26.47 5.39 -13.27
C LYS A 148 -25.84 5.81 -14.59
N ASN A 149 -24.60 6.31 -14.53
CA ASN A 149 -23.90 6.87 -15.68
C ASN A 149 -22.83 5.93 -16.27
N ASN A 150 -22.73 4.69 -15.79
CA ASN A 150 -21.74 3.71 -16.24
C ASN A 150 -20.28 4.25 -16.16
N VAL A 151 -19.98 5.01 -15.11
CA VAL A 151 -18.66 5.60 -14.83
C VAL A 151 -17.93 4.73 -13.82
N ARG A 152 -16.61 4.57 -13.98
CA ARG A 152 -15.77 3.86 -13.01
C ARG A 152 -15.78 4.59 -11.68
N VAL A 153 -16.08 3.88 -10.60
CA VAL A 153 -15.93 4.41 -9.23
C VAL A 153 -14.78 3.72 -8.52
N LEU A 154 -14.09 4.46 -7.66
CA LEU A 154 -13.08 3.92 -6.75
C LEU A 154 -13.08 4.68 -5.43
N VAL A 155 -12.52 4.05 -4.40
CA VAL A 155 -12.35 4.69 -3.09
C VAL A 155 -10.93 5.23 -2.97
N ARG A 156 -10.80 6.48 -2.56
CA ARG A 156 -9.51 7.14 -2.33
C ARG A 156 -9.47 7.72 -0.92
N ASN A 157 -8.40 7.41 -0.21
CA ASN A 157 -8.09 8.04 1.07
C ASN A 157 -6.93 9.03 0.88
N THR A 158 -5.69 8.57 1.07
CA THR A 158 -4.49 9.42 1.12
C THR A 158 -3.66 9.44 -0.17
N GLY A 159 -3.85 8.46 -1.06
CA GLY A 159 -3.01 8.27 -2.25
C GLY A 159 -1.74 7.44 -2.03
N HIS A 160 -1.56 6.86 -0.83
CA HIS A 160 -0.39 6.05 -0.43
C HIS A 160 -0.22 4.72 -1.18
N ASP A 161 -1.24 4.25 -1.90
CA ASP A 161 -1.28 2.85 -2.35
C ASP A 161 -0.14 2.46 -3.30
N PHE A 162 0.63 1.43 -2.92
CA PHE A 162 1.79 1.00 -3.69
C PHE A 162 1.47 0.25 -4.99
N LEU A 163 0.20 -0.12 -5.21
CA LEU A 163 -0.28 -0.88 -6.36
C LEU A 163 -1.23 -0.05 -7.25
N GLY A 164 -1.33 1.27 -7.02
CA GLY A 164 -2.18 2.18 -7.81
C GLY A 164 -3.68 1.96 -7.61
N ARG A 165 -4.11 1.31 -6.54
CA ARG A 165 -5.51 0.90 -6.30
C ARG A 165 -6.44 2.07 -5.96
N SER A 166 -5.89 3.24 -5.63
CA SER A 166 -6.66 4.46 -5.34
C SER A 166 -6.69 5.47 -6.50
N THR A 167 -6.48 5.00 -7.74
CA THR A 167 -6.56 5.82 -8.95
C THR A 167 -7.10 5.03 -10.15
N GLY A 168 -7.49 5.73 -11.21
CA GLY A 168 -7.93 5.12 -12.45
C GLY A 168 -8.39 6.15 -13.47
N ALA A 169 -7.96 5.97 -14.72
CA ALA A 169 -8.39 6.80 -15.85
C ALA A 169 -9.93 6.84 -15.94
N GLY A 170 -10.48 8.04 -16.17
CA GLY A 170 -11.91 8.25 -16.34
C GLY A 170 -12.78 7.99 -15.10
N ALA A 171 -12.17 7.75 -13.93
CA ALA A 171 -12.92 7.41 -12.74
C ALA A 171 -13.48 8.63 -11.99
N LEU A 172 -14.55 8.40 -11.24
CA LEU A 172 -15.01 9.21 -10.12
C LEU A 172 -14.45 8.63 -8.82
N ALA A 173 -13.61 9.37 -8.10
CA ALA A 173 -13.15 8.96 -6.77
C ALA A 173 -14.14 9.37 -5.69
N ILE A 174 -14.44 8.44 -4.79
CA ILE A 174 -15.00 8.74 -3.47
C ILE A 174 -13.83 9.05 -2.56
N TRP A 175 -13.59 10.34 -2.30
CA TRP A 175 -12.44 10.82 -1.57
C TRP A 175 -12.79 10.98 -0.08
N THR A 176 -12.40 9.99 0.73
CA THR A 176 -12.81 9.86 2.14
C THR A 176 -12.08 10.79 3.09
N GLN A 177 -11.12 11.59 2.61
CA GLN A 177 -10.24 12.41 3.47
C GLN A 177 -11.02 13.44 4.30
N GLY A 178 -12.21 13.87 3.88
CA GLY A 178 -13.07 14.76 4.66
C GLY A 178 -13.72 14.12 5.89
N LEU A 179 -13.73 12.78 6.01
CA LEU A 179 -14.28 12.05 7.15
C LEU A 179 -13.28 12.04 8.31
N LYS A 180 -13.24 13.12 9.09
CA LYS A 180 -12.21 13.40 10.11
C LYS A 180 -12.63 13.23 11.57
N ASN A 181 -13.83 12.74 11.85
CA ASN A 181 -14.29 12.59 13.24
C ASN A 181 -13.39 11.61 14.03
N ILE A 182 -13.11 11.93 15.30
CA ILE A 182 -12.39 11.07 16.24
C ILE A 182 -13.15 11.12 17.56
N THR A 183 -13.66 9.98 18.03
CA THR A 183 -14.44 9.89 19.27
C THR A 183 -13.93 8.74 20.12
N PHE A 184 -13.44 9.06 21.31
CA PHE A 184 -13.01 8.05 22.29
C PHE A 184 -14.20 7.56 23.10
N GLY A 185 -14.15 6.29 23.49
CA GLY A 185 -15.18 5.68 24.30
C GLY A 185 -14.68 4.42 24.98
N THR A 186 -15.63 3.58 25.37
CA THR A 186 -15.35 2.23 25.87
C THR A 186 -16.14 1.25 25.03
N TRP A 187 -15.56 0.07 24.82
CA TRP A 187 -16.21 -1.05 24.18
C TRP A 187 -16.33 -2.19 25.17
N ASN A 188 -17.44 -2.94 25.12
CA ASN A 188 -17.65 -4.08 25.98
C ASN A 188 -18.43 -5.17 25.24
N ASP A 189 -17.72 -6.23 24.86
CA ASP A 189 -18.28 -7.47 24.32
C ASP A 189 -17.51 -8.70 24.84
N GLN A 190 -17.83 -9.89 24.33
CA GLN A 190 -17.15 -11.15 24.71
C GLN A 190 -15.65 -11.22 24.34
N TYR A 191 -15.19 -10.35 23.44
CA TYR A 191 -13.84 -10.33 22.88
C TYR A 191 -12.97 -9.23 23.48
N TYR A 192 -13.55 -8.10 23.85
CA TYR A 192 -12.84 -6.92 24.33
C TYR A 192 -13.71 -6.08 25.28
N SER A 193 -13.12 -5.71 26.42
CA SER A 193 -13.66 -4.74 27.36
C SER A 193 -12.58 -3.72 27.70
N GLY A 194 -12.71 -2.49 27.23
CA GLY A 194 -11.69 -1.45 27.44
C GLY A 194 -11.88 -0.20 26.59
N PRO A 195 -10.90 0.73 26.62
CA PRO A 195 -10.94 1.95 25.83
C PRO A 195 -11.00 1.68 24.32
N SER A 196 -11.80 2.44 23.60
CA SER A 196 -11.89 2.36 22.14
C SER A 196 -11.82 3.74 21.53
N VAL A 197 -11.54 3.79 20.24
CA VAL A 197 -11.67 5.00 19.43
C VAL A 197 -12.45 4.69 18.16
N THR A 198 -13.45 5.50 17.86
CA THR A 198 -14.14 5.53 16.58
C THR A 198 -13.54 6.65 15.75
N ILE A 199 -13.06 6.31 14.55
CA ILE A 199 -12.45 7.27 13.64
C ILE A 199 -13.21 7.30 12.31
N GLY A 200 -13.33 8.48 11.72
CA GLY A 200 -13.74 8.64 10.33
C GLY A 200 -12.69 8.08 9.36
N ALA A 201 -13.14 7.65 8.18
CA ALA A 201 -12.30 6.98 7.20
C ALA A 201 -11.11 7.83 6.69
N GLY A 202 -11.20 9.16 6.82
CA GLY A 202 -10.17 10.10 6.42
C GLY A 202 -9.09 10.33 7.47
N VAL A 203 -9.24 9.83 8.70
CA VAL A 203 -8.26 10.02 9.78
C VAL A 203 -6.95 9.29 9.44
N ILE A 204 -5.83 10.02 9.52
CA ILE A 204 -4.49 9.50 9.25
C ILE A 204 -3.67 9.31 10.53
N GLY A 205 -2.55 8.60 10.42
CA GLY A 205 -1.75 8.13 11.56
C GLY A 205 -1.41 9.20 12.60
N TYR A 206 -0.90 10.36 12.19
CA TYR A 206 -0.52 11.41 13.14
C TYR A 206 -1.73 12.00 13.89
N GLU A 207 -2.89 12.11 13.23
CA GLU A 207 -4.09 12.70 13.82
C GLU A 207 -4.60 11.82 14.97
N VAL A 208 -4.69 10.50 14.75
CA VAL A 208 -5.11 9.56 15.80
C VAL A 208 -4.04 9.40 16.88
N LEU A 209 -2.75 9.48 16.54
CA LEU A 209 -1.65 9.43 17.50
C LEU A 209 -1.72 10.61 18.49
N GLU A 210 -1.83 11.84 17.98
CA GLU A 210 -1.93 13.04 18.82
C GLU A 210 -3.24 13.06 19.62
N ALA A 211 -4.36 12.67 19.00
CA ALA A 211 -5.64 12.60 19.69
C ALA A 211 -5.65 11.54 20.82
N ALA A 212 -5.04 10.38 20.61
CA ALA A 212 -4.94 9.33 21.63
C ALA A 212 -4.02 9.75 22.77
N ASN A 213 -2.87 10.36 22.45
CA ASN A 213 -1.94 10.87 23.45
C ASN A 213 -2.61 11.90 24.39
N ALA A 214 -3.44 12.79 23.84
CA ALA A 214 -4.21 13.76 24.64
C ALA A 214 -5.19 13.12 25.63
N GLN A 215 -5.57 11.85 25.42
CA GLN A 215 -6.42 11.05 26.31
C GLN A 215 -5.61 10.12 27.24
N GLY A 216 -4.28 10.18 27.22
CA GLY A 216 -3.43 9.20 27.92
C GLY A 216 -3.55 7.79 27.34
N LEU A 217 -3.90 7.69 26.05
CA LEU A 217 -4.11 6.44 25.33
C LEU A 217 -3.08 6.27 24.20
N THR A 218 -3.04 5.06 23.65
CA THR A 218 -2.27 4.64 22.50
C THR A 218 -3.14 3.79 21.59
N VAL A 219 -3.00 4.02 20.28
CA VAL A 219 -3.71 3.29 19.23
C VAL A 219 -2.68 2.70 18.28
N VAL A 220 -2.90 1.46 17.83
CA VAL A 220 -2.03 0.82 16.83
C VAL A 220 -2.21 1.53 15.49
N SER A 221 -1.16 2.20 15.04
CA SER A 221 -1.08 2.92 13.75
C SER A 221 0.10 2.41 12.92
N GLY A 222 0.12 2.78 11.63
CA GLY A 222 1.26 2.51 10.76
C GLY A 222 2.50 3.34 11.12
N GLU A 223 3.64 2.91 10.62
CA GLU A 223 4.95 3.57 10.82
C GLU A 223 5.07 4.88 10.03
N CYS A 224 4.31 5.02 8.95
CA CYS A 224 4.16 6.28 8.21
C CYS A 224 3.01 7.11 8.78
N ALA A 225 3.33 8.30 9.30
CA ALA A 225 2.40 9.21 9.98
C ALA A 225 1.22 9.67 9.11
N THR A 226 1.38 9.65 7.79
CA THR A 226 0.38 10.14 6.82
C THR A 226 -0.51 9.05 6.23
N VAL A 227 -0.36 7.79 6.67
CA VAL A 227 -1.19 6.67 6.22
C VAL A 227 -2.58 6.75 6.86
N GLY A 228 -3.63 6.54 6.05
CA GLY A 228 -5.02 6.53 6.51
C GLY A 228 -5.36 5.26 7.31
N LEU A 229 -5.69 5.43 8.59
CA LEU A 229 -5.81 4.31 9.53
C LEU A 229 -6.94 3.35 9.15
N ALA A 230 -8.13 3.87 8.87
CA ALA A 230 -9.31 3.10 8.47
C ALA A 230 -9.30 2.67 6.99
N GLY A 231 -8.32 3.11 6.21
CA GLY A 231 -8.21 2.79 4.78
C GLY A 231 -7.61 1.41 4.51
N GLY A 232 -6.90 1.31 3.38
CA GLY A 232 -6.22 0.09 2.96
C GLY A 232 -5.25 -0.47 4.00
N PHE A 233 -4.71 0.37 4.91
CA PHE A 233 -3.81 -0.05 5.98
C PHE A 233 -4.44 -1.12 6.90
N THR A 234 -5.47 -0.76 7.67
CA THR A 234 -6.15 -1.72 8.55
C THR A 234 -6.86 -2.79 7.73
N GLN A 235 -7.49 -2.39 6.61
CA GLN A 235 -8.26 -3.34 5.81
C GLN A 235 -7.42 -4.42 5.12
N GLY A 236 -6.13 -4.19 4.89
CA GLY A 236 -5.19 -5.17 4.33
C GLY A 236 -4.33 -5.93 5.35
N GLY A 237 -4.42 -5.58 6.63
CA GLY A 237 -3.58 -6.13 7.71
C GLY A 237 -3.04 -5.03 8.61
N GLY A 238 -2.00 -4.31 8.15
CA GLY A 238 -1.39 -3.18 8.86
C GLY A 238 -0.40 -3.61 9.95
N HIS A 239 0.90 -3.58 9.63
CA HIS A 239 1.97 -3.74 10.62
C HIS A 239 2.27 -2.42 11.34
N SER A 240 2.90 -2.50 12.51
CA SER A 240 3.13 -1.37 13.41
C SER A 240 4.36 -1.59 14.27
N ALA A 241 4.94 -0.50 14.77
CA ALA A 241 5.93 -0.52 15.86
C ALA A 241 5.43 -1.24 17.12
N LEU A 242 4.10 -1.38 17.27
CA LEU A 242 3.46 -2.08 18.37
C LEU A 242 3.01 -3.52 18.03
N SER A 243 3.32 -4.04 16.84
CA SER A 243 2.79 -5.33 16.41
C SER A 243 3.25 -6.53 17.25
N THR A 244 4.46 -6.49 17.83
CA THR A 244 4.91 -7.56 18.73
C THR A 244 4.00 -7.70 19.95
N THR A 245 3.42 -6.59 20.44
CA THR A 245 2.60 -6.56 21.65
C THR A 245 1.11 -6.72 21.35
N PHE A 246 0.60 -6.01 20.33
CA PHE A 246 -0.84 -5.94 20.07
C PHE A 246 -1.29 -6.69 18.80
N GLY A 247 -0.36 -7.15 17.96
CA GLY A 247 -0.67 -7.77 16.67
C GLY A 247 -0.86 -6.75 15.53
N LEU A 248 -1.54 -7.16 14.47
CA LEU A 248 -1.78 -6.29 13.31
C LEU A 248 -2.91 -5.28 13.60
N ALA A 249 -2.99 -4.21 12.81
CA ALA A 249 -4.08 -3.23 12.88
C ALA A 249 -5.46 -3.90 12.65
N ALA A 250 -5.55 -4.85 11.72
CA ALA A 250 -6.74 -5.66 11.47
C ALA A 250 -7.19 -6.45 12.71
N ASP A 251 -6.27 -6.82 13.60
CA ASP A 251 -6.60 -7.52 14.86
C ASP A 251 -7.22 -6.57 15.90
N GLN A 252 -7.11 -5.25 15.71
CA GLN A 252 -7.64 -4.23 16.62
C GLN A 252 -9.09 -3.82 16.32
N THR A 253 -9.63 -4.27 15.20
CA THR A 253 -10.95 -3.85 14.68
C THR A 253 -12.09 -4.34 15.57
N LEU A 254 -13.04 -3.44 15.86
CA LEU A 254 -14.24 -3.72 16.66
C LEU A 254 -15.51 -3.59 15.82
N SER A 255 -15.62 -2.52 15.03
CA SER A 255 -16.71 -2.32 14.07
C SER A 255 -16.28 -1.44 12.89
N PHE A 256 -17.06 -1.50 11.81
CA PHE A 256 -17.01 -0.60 10.67
C PHE A 256 -18.41 -0.12 10.33
N ASP A 257 -18.55 1.14 9.94
CA ASP A 257 -19.74 1.59 9.21
C ASP A 257 -19.39 1.69 7.73
N VAL A 258 -20.22 1.09 6.90
CA VAL A 258 -19.89 0.79 5.50
C VAL A 258 -21.07 1.17 4.62
N VAL A 259 -20.82 1.95 3.58
CA VAL A 259 -21.75 2.10 2.46
C VAL A 259 -21.52 0.96 1.48
N THR A 260 -22.53 0.12 1.28
CA THR A 260 -22.47 -1.05 0.39
C THR A 260 -22.56 -0.65 -1.09
N ALA A 261 -22.34 -1.60 -2.00
CA ALA A 261 -22.51 -1.36 -3.44
C ALA A 261 -23.95 -0.99 -3.86
N ASN A 262 -24.93 -1.25 -2.98
CA ASN A 262 -26.33 -0.90 -3.19
C ASN A 262 -26.68 0.51 -2.69
N GLY A 263 -25.80 1.16 -1.93
CA GLY A 263 -26.05 2.48 -1.34
C GLY A 263 -26.57 2.41 0.11
N ASP A 264 -26.74 1.24 0.69
CA ASP A 264 -27.13 1.09 2.10
C ASP A 264 -25.95 1.33 3.04
N ILE A 265 -26.18 2.05 4.14
CA ILE A 265 -25.23 2.11 5.27
C ILE A 265 -25.50 0.96 6.24
N VAL A 266 -24.49 0.15 6.52
CA VAL A 266 -24.56 -0.98 7.44
C VAL A 266 -23.42 -0.93 8.45
N THR A 267 -23.65 -1.45 9.65
CA THR A 267 -22.60 -1.69 10.63
C THR A 267 -22.11 -3.13 10.50
N ALA A 268 -20.80 -3.31 10.40
CA ALA A 268 -20.13 -4.60 10.37
C ALA A 268 -19.29 -4.77 11.64
N SER A 269 -19.64 -5.75 12.47
CA SER A 269 -18.97 -6.10 13.72
C SER A 269 -18.90 -7.62 13.89
N ALA A 270 -18.36 -8.09 15.02
CA ALA A 270 -18.32 -9.53 15.31
C ALA A 270 -19.71 -10.19 15.39
N THR A 271 -20.77 -9.41 15.65
CA THR A 271 -22.14 -9.89 15.89
C THR A 271 -23.17 -9.38 14.88
N GLU A 272 -22.79 -8.47 13.99
CA GLU A 272 -23.67 -7.88 12.97
C GLU A 272 -22.92 -7.82 11.65
N ASN A 273 -23.51 -8.32 10.55
CA ASN A 273 -22.84 -8.42 9.24
C ASN A 273 -21.41 -9.00 9.35
N SER A 274 -21.28 -10.06 10.14
CA SER A 274 -19.99 -10.56 10.62
C SER A 274 -19.09 -11.13 9.52
N ASP A 275 -19.67 -11.53 8.40
CA ASP A 275 -18.95 -11.90 7.20
C ASP A 275 -18.28 -10.69 6.53
N LEU A 276 -18.98 -9.54 6.46
CA LEU A 276 -18.40 -8.29 5.98
C LEU A 276 -17.31 -7.79 6.93
N TYR A 277 -17.55 -7.84 8.24
CA TYR A 277 -16.53 -7.50 9.25
C TYR A 277 -15.27 -8.36 9.06
N TRP A 278 -15.44 -9.69 8.94
CA TRP A 278 -14.32 -10.60 8.71
C TRP A 278 -13.51 -10.20 7.47
N ALA A 279 -14.18 -9.89 6.35
CA ALA A 279 -13.52 -9.50 5.10
C ALA A 279 -12.83 -8.12 5.18
N LEU A 280 -13.45 -7.14 5.85
CA LEU A 280 -12.84 -5.81 6.04
C LEU A 280 -11.65 -5.86 6.99
N SER A 281 -11.60 -6.80 7.93
CA SER A 281 -10.48 -6.99 8.84
C SER A 281 -9.35 -7.85 8.22
N GLY A 282 -8.73 -7.37 7.14
CA GLY A 282 -7.52 -7.96 6.55
C GLY A 282 -7.69 -8.53 5.13
N GLY A 283 -8.89 -8.48 4.54
CA GLY A 283 -9.19 -8.98 3.20
C GLY A 283 -8.98 -7.99 2.06
N GLY A 284 -8.42 -6.82 2.35
CA GLY A 284 -8.09 -5.75 1.40
C GLY A 284 -9.19 -4.71 1.26
N GLY A 285 -8.80 -3.43 1.31
CA GLY A 285 -9.74 -2.31 1.20
C GLY A 285 -10.18 -2.00 -0.22
N GLY A 286 -11.30 -1.30 -0.37
CA GLY A 286 -11.78 -0.80 -1.66
C GLY A 286 -12.45 -1.84 -2.56
N THR A 287 -12.85 -3.01 -2.02
CA THR A 287 -13.56 -4.04 -2.80
C THR A 287 -14.91 -4.48 -2.22
N TYR A 288 -15.14 -4.42 -0.90
CA TYR A 288 -16.41 -4.92 -0.31
C TYR A 288 -17.46 -3.81 -0.11
N GLY A 289 -17.04 -2.55 -0.07
CA GLY A 289 -17.85 -1.39 0.25
C GLY A 289 -16.96 -0.19 0.56
N VAL A 290 -17.58 0.96 0.86
CA VAL A 290 -16.88 2.18 1.28
C VAL A 290 -16.98 2.30 2.79
N VAL A 291 -15.87 2.09 3.49
CA VAL A 291 -15.78 2.36 4.93
C VAL A 291 -15.91 3.87 5.18
N VAL A 292 -16.83 4.26 6.05
CA VAL A 292 -17.08 5.64 6.47
C VAL A 292 -16.46 5.91 7.85
N SER A 293 -16.56 4.93 8.75
CA SER A 293 -15.94 4.95 10.09
C SER A 293 -15.47 3.57 10.49
N MET A 294 -14.49 3.53 11.39
CA MET A 294 -13.96 2.32 11.99
C MET A 294 -13.77 2.52 13.49
N THR A 295 -14.21 1.54 14.29
CA THR A 295 -13.92 1.49 15.72
C THR A 295 -12.79 0.50 15.98
N VAL A 296 -11.76 0.93 16.72
CA VAL A 296 -10.63 0.08 17.11
C VAL A 296 -10.36 0.18 18.60
N ARG A 297 -9.63 -0.82 19.12
CA ARG A 297 -9.11 -0.85 20.49
C ARG A 297 -8.14 0.31 20.72
N ALA A 298 -8.16 0.85 21.93
CA ALA A 298 -7.16 1.76 22.46
C ALA A 298 -6.59 1.18 23.76
N TYR A 299 -5.37 1.60 24.10
CA TYR A 299 -4.61 1.08 25.23
C TYR A 299 -4.12 2.22 26.10
N SER A 300 -4.08 2.04 27.41
CA SER A 300 -3.45 3.02 28.30
C SER A 300 -1.99 3.23 27.89
N ALA A 301 -1.57 4.49 27.81
CA ALA A 301 -0.20 4.82 27.43
C ALA A 301 0.81 4.22 28.41
N LYS A 302 1.93 3.72 27.87
CA LYS A 302 3.05 3.16 28.63
C LYS A 302 4.38 3.77 28.18
N PRO A 303 5.41 3.76 29.04
CA PRO A 303 6.78 4.00 28.61
C PRO A 303 7.20 2.99 27.54
N VAL A 304 7.99 3.44 26.58
CA VAL A 304 8.51 2.64 25.49
C VAL A 304 10.04 2.69 25.54
N GLY A 305 10.65 1.51 25.56
CA GLY A 305 12.08 1.36 25.36
C GLY A 305 12.40 1.44 23.87
N GLY A 306 13.31 2.33 23.51
CA GLY A 306 13.71 2.57 22.13
C GLY A 306 15.21 2.41 21.90
N ALA A 307 15.60 2.06 20.68
CA ALA A 307 16.97 2.23 20.22
C ALA A 307 17.07 2.59 18.72
N VAL A 308 18.17 3.21 18.34
CA VAL A 308 18.61 3.40 16.95
C VAL A 308 20.07 2.99 16.81
N MET A 309 20.40 2.36 15.68
CA MET A 309 21.76 2.00 15.31
C MET A 309 21.97 2.29 13.82
N GLN A 310 23.16 2.80 13.48
CA GLN A 310 23.63 2.90 12.10
C GLN A 310 25.08 2.44 12.00
N LEU A 311 25.30 1.37 11.25
CA LEU A 311 26.62 0.85 10.91
C LEU A 311 26.89 1.11 9.43
N LEU A 312 27.92 1.88 9.12
CA LEU A 312 28.38 2.12 7.75
C LEU A 312 29.41 1.06 7.36
N ALA A 313 29.31 0.52 6.15
CA ALA A 313 30.30 -0.43 5.63
C ALA A 313 31.70 0.19 5.61
N GLY A 314 31.80 1.48 5.26
CA GLY A 314 33.07 2.23 5.22
C GLY A 314 33.70 2.54 6.59
N SER A 315 33.01 2.27 7.71
CA SER A 315 33.61 2.45 9.05
C SER A 315 34.30 1.19 9.58
N THR A 316 34.37 0.12 8.80
CA THR A 316 35.01 -1.16 9.15
C THR A 316 35.49 -1.89 7.90
N THR A 317 36.00 -3.12 8.00
CA THR A 317 36.38 -3.92 6.82
C THR A 317 35.17 -4.64 6.22
N PRO A 318 35.20 -5.00 4.93
CA PRO A 318 34.11 -5.75 4.29
C PRO A 318 33.73 -7.04 5.03
N GLU A 319 34.72 -7.78 5.52
CA GLU A 319 34.53 -9.04 6.26
C GLU A 319 33.81 -8.80 7.59
N LYS A 320 34.22 -7.76 8.31
CA LYS A 320 33.61 -7.38 9.59
C LYS A 320 32.18 -6.84 9.40
N PHE A 321 31.93 -6.06 8.35
CA PHE A 321 30.58 -5.59 8.03
C PHE A 321 29.65 -6.77 7.69
N ALA A 322 30.10 -7.68 6.82
CA ALA A 322 29.34 -8.88 6.48
C ALA A 322 29.08 -9.77 7.71
N ALA A 323 30.07 -9.91 8.60
CA ALA A 323 29.91 -10.64 9.85
C ALA A 323 28.90 -9.96 10.80
N ALA A 324 28.91 -8.62 10.89
CA ALA A 324 27.94 -7.87 11.68
C ALA A 324 26.50 -8.01 11.15
N VAL A 325 26.31 -7.95 9.82
CA VAL A 325 25.01 -8.20 9.17
C VAL A 325 24.52 -9.62 9.44
N SER A 326 25.39 -10.61 9.31
CA SER A 326 25.07 -12.01 9.61
C SER A 326 24.68 -12.21 11.08
N ALA A 327 25.45 -11.59 12.01
CA ALA A 327 25.16 -11.62 13.44
C ALA A 327 23.80 -10.98 13.77
N PHE A 328 23.47 -9.84 13.14
CA PHE A 328 22.17 -9.20 13.29
C PHE A 328 21.03 -10.16 12.92
N HIS A 329 21.04 -10.72 11.70
CA HIS A 329 19.97 -11.62 11.26
C HIS A 329 19.90 -12.91 12.08
N SER A 330 21.04 -13.40 12.59
CA SER A 330 21.07 -14.58 13.47
C SER A 330 20.47 -14.31 14.85
N LEU A 331 20.66 -13.11 15.39
CA LEU A 331 20.21 -12.72 16.73
C LEU A 331 18.81 -12.08 16.75
N MET A 332 18.34 -11.59 15.60
CA MET A 332 17.04 -10.92 15.47
C MET A 332 15.88 -11.73 16.04
N PRO A 333 15.76 -13.07 15.82
CA PRO A 333 14.68 -13.84 16.45
C PRO A 333 14.60 -13.70 17.97
N ALA A 334 15.75 -13.70 18.65
CA ALA A 334 15.80 -13.53 20.10
C ALA A 334 15.42 -12.09 20.54
N MET A 335 15.73 -11.08 19.73
CA MET A 335 15.27 -9.70 19.98
C MET A 335 13.74 -9.63 19.96
N ILE A 336 13.11 -10.27 18.96
CA ILE A 336 11.66 -10.33 18.83
C ILE A 336 11.04 -11.11 20.00
N ASP A 337 11.64 -12.22 20.42
CA ASP A 337 11.19 -13.01 21.58
C ASP A 337 11.31 -12.23 22.89
N ALA A 338 12.27 -11.31 22.99
CA ALA A 338 12.43 -10.39 24.11
C ALA A 338 11.40 -9.23 24.09
N GLY A 339 10.44 -9.25 23.16
CA GLY A 339 9.35 -8.26 23.07
C GLY A 339 9.62 -7.11 22.11
N ALA A 340 10.70 -7.14 21.34
CA ALA A 340 11.02 -6.07 20.41
C ALA A 340 10.22 -6.15 19.11
N MET A 341 9.96 -4.98 18.54
CA MET A 341 9.78 -4.77 17.13
C MET A 341 11.05 -4.08 16.59
N VAL A 342 11.56 -4.51 15.44
CA VAL A 342 12.77 -3.95 14.80
C VAL A 342 12.49 -3.59 13.35
N VAL A 343 12.57 -2.30 13.02
CA VAL A 343 12.70 -1.86 11.62
C VAL A 343 14.17 -1.85 11.25
N PHE A 344 14.53 -2.53 10.17
CA PHE A 344 15.88 -2.46 9.60
C PHE A 344 15.88 -2.00 8.15
N LEU A 345 16.94 -1.28 7.77
CA LEU A 345 17.32 -1.03 6.38
C LEU A 345 18.71 -1.59 6.16
N GLN A 346 18.91 -2.34 5.07
CA GLN A 346 20.25 -2.81 4.70
C GLN A 346 20.49 -2.78 3.20
N ASN A 347 21.72 -2.45 2.84
CA ASN A 347 22.31 -2.68 1.53
C ASN A 347 23.82 -2.90 1.68
N THR A 348 24.58 -2.85 0.58
CA THR A 348 26.04 -3.02 0.62
C THR A 348 26.79 -1.90 1.35
N GLN A 349 26.14 -0.77 1.63
CA GLN A 349 26.75 0.43 2.21
C GLN A 349 26.44 0.62 3.69
N TYR A 350 25.32 0.10 4.19
CA TYR A 350 24.92 0.28 5.58
C TYR A 350 23.97 -0.80 6.09
N LEU A 351 23.95 -0.95 7.42
CA LEU A 351 22.90 -1.58 8.20
C LEU A 351 22.37 -0.55 9.20
N VAL A 352 21.07 -0.28 9.16
CA VAL A 352 20.38 0.64 10.06
C VAL A 352 19.28 -0.11 10.80
N LEU A 353 19.21 0.05 12.12
CA LEU A 353 18.07 -0.37 12.95
C LEU A 353 17.39 0.89 13.46
N LYS A 354 16.19 1.20 12.98
CA LYS A 354 15.49 2.43 13.35
C LYS A 354 13.97 2.33 13.13
N PRO A 355 13.17 2.14 14.19
CA PRO A 355 13.55 1.89 15.59
C PRO A 355 13.75 0.40 15.91
N VAL A 356 14.38 0.17 17.05
CA VAL A 356 14.00 -0.94 17.95
C VAL A 356 12.96 -0.39 18.92
N THR A 357 11.82 -1.06 19.07
CA THR A 357 10.68 -0.64 19.90
C THR A 357 10.30 -1.76 20.86
N VAL A 358 10.20 -1.46 22.16
CA VAL A 358 9.68 -2.39 23.17
C VAL A 358 8.63 -1.66 24.02
N TRP A 359 7.39 -2.13 23.95
CA TRP A 359 6.27 -1.58 24.72
C TRP A 359 6.37 -1.91 26.21
N ASP A 360 5.88 -1.00 27.08
CA ASP A 360 5.92 -1.10 28.54
C ASP A 360 7.33 -1.44 29.06
N SER A 361 8.31 -0.68 28.59
CA SER A 361 9.73 -0.96 28.78
C SER A 361 10.58 0.31 28.87
N ASN A 362 11.91 0.15 28.93
CA ASN A 362 12.88 1.22 29.11
C ASN A 362 14.21 0.95 28.40
N ALA A 363 15.04 1.98 28.29
CA ALA A 363 16.37 1.94 27.66
C ALA A 363 17.29 0.85 28.21
N THR A 364 17.29 0.61 29.52
CA THR A 364 18.16 -0.39 30.17
C THR A 364 17.80 -1.80 29.69
N TYR A 365 16.52 -2.14 29.64
CA TYR A 365 16.08 -3.44 29.12
C TYR A 365 16.45 -3.61 27.65
N VAL A 366 16.24 -2.57 26.83
CA VAL A 366 16.63 -2.62 25.40
C VAL A 366 18.14 -2.80 25.24
N LYS A 367 18.95 -2.12 26.06
CA LYS A 367 20.41 -2.21 26.02
C LYS A 367 20.93 -3.56 26.46
N ASP A 368 20.52 -4.03 27.64
CA ASP A 368 21.17 -5.14 28.31
C ASP A 368 20.58 -6.49 27.89
N VAL A 369 19.28 -6.53 27.56
CA VAL A 369 18.55 -7.77 27.20
C VAL A 369 18.35 -7.88 25.69
N VAL A 370 17.73 -6.88 25.07
CA VAL A 370 17.32 -6.98 23.65
C VAL A 370 18.53 -6.89 22.72
N LEU A 371 19.34 -5.84 22.85
CA LEU A 371 20.49 -5.60 21.98
C LEU A 371 21.82 -6.05 22.59
N GLY A 372 21.84 -6.46 23.86
CA GLY A 372 23.05 -6.89 24.57
C GLY A 372 23.88 -7.94 23.81
N PRO A 373 23.28 -9.06 23.35
CA PRO A 373 24.00 -10.07 22.57
C PRO A 373 24.59 -9.52 21.26
N PHE A 374 23.86 -8.65 20.56
CA PHE A 374 24.33 -8.09 19.29
C PHE A 374 25.40 -7.01 19.48
N ALA A 375 25.25 -6.16 20.49
CA ALA A 375 26.28 -5.20 20.89
C ALA A 375 27.58 -5.93 21.27
N LYS A 376 27.50 -7.05 21.98
CA LYS A 376 28.65 -7.91 22.25
C LYS A 376 29.26 -8.48 20.96
N ALA A 377 28.46 -8.98 20.03
CA ALA A 377 28.97 -9.49 18.75
C ALA A 377 29.73 -8.41 17.95
N LEU A 378 29.27 -7.15 17.98
CA LEU A 378 29.99 -6.03 17.37
C LEU A 378 31.35 -5.79 18.07
N VAL A 379 31.38 -5.79 19.40
CA VAL A 379 32.63 -5.63 20.18
C VAL A 379 33.62 -6.75 19.87
N ASP A 380 33.17 -8.00 19.78
CA ASP A 380 34.02 -9.15 19.47
C ASP A 380 34.61 -9.05 18.03
N LEU A 381 33.93 -8.34 17.11
CA LEU A 381 34.45 -8.00 15.78
C LEU A 381 35.41 -6.79 15.79
N GLY A 382 35.62 -6.16 16.95
CA GLY A 382 36.37 -4.91 17.10
C GLY A 382 35.63 -3.69 16.54
N ILE A 383 34.30 -3.70 16.56
CA ILE A 383 33.43 -2.57 16.18
C ILE A 383 32.84 -1.97 17.46
N THR A 384 33.07 -0.69 17.71
CA THR A 384 32.37 0.04 18.77
C THR A 384 30.88 0.15 18.43
N PRO A 385 29.95 -0.40 19.23
CA PRO A 385 28.53 -0.41 18.89
C PRO A 385 27.96 1.01 18.75
N PRO A 386 27.49 1.43 17.56
CA PRO A 386 26.96 2.78 17.36
C PRO A 386 25.46 2.83 17.70
N ILE A 387 25.12 2.52 18.95
CA ILE A 387 23.73 2.37 19.40
C ILE A 387 23.35 3.47 20.40
N ALA A 388 22.24 4.16 20.13
CA ALA A 388 21.63 5.11 21.05
C ALA A 388 20.30 4.56 21.57
N TYR A 389 20.08 4.67 22.89
CA TYR A 389 18.90 4.14 23.59
C TYR A 389 18.00 5.26 24.11
N SER A 390 16.71 4.97 24.30
CA SER A 390 15.75 5.92 24.88
C SER A 390 14.67 5.23 25.72
N THR A 391 14.06 6.00 26.64
CA THR A 391 12.81 5.67 27.33
C THR A 391 11.88 6.86 27.13
N LEU A 392 10.77 6.68 26.43
CA LEU A 392 9.87 7.77 26.02
C LEU A 392 8.40 7.39 26.19
N SER A 393 7.48 8.37 26.15
CA SER A 393 6.07 8.08 25.85
C SER A 393 5.95 7.47 24.45
N TYR A 394 4.88 6.73 24.14
CA TYR A 394 4.73 6.19 22.78
C TYR A 394 4.67 7.29 21.71
N ARG A 395 4.00 8.41 21.98
CA ARG A 395 3.95 9.55 21.05
C ARG A 395 5.35 10.11 20.78
N ASP A 396 6.15 10.34 21.82
CA ASP A 396 7.50 10.90 21.65
C ASP A 396 8.48 9.88 21.07
N HIS A 397 8.31 8.58 21.37
CA HIS A 397 9.01 7.50 20.69
C HIS A 397 8.71 7.53 19.19
N TYR A 398 7.44 7.62 18.82
CA TYR A 398 7.01 7.70 17.42
C TYR A 398 7.64 8.92 16.72
N ASP A 399 7.55 10.11 17.32
CA ASP A 399 8.12 11.33 16.74
C ASP A 399 9.66 11.27 16.65
N ARG A 400 10.33 10.67 17.65
CA ARG A 400 11.78 10.50 17.64
C ARG A 400 12.27 9.62 16.50
N TYR A 401 11.58 8.52 16.21
CA TYR A 401 12.05 7.49 15.30
C TYR A 401 11.41 7.56 13.90
N PHE A 402 10.16 7.98 13.80
CA PHE A 402 9.40 8.09 12.55
C PHE A 402 9.00 9.53 12.19
N GLY A 403 9.26 10.51 13.05
CA GLY A 403 8.96 11.93 12.83
C GLY A 403 9.97 12.67 11.93
N PRO A 404 9.93 14.01 11.90
CA PRO A 404 9.06 14.86 12.71
C PRO A 404 7.60 14.80 12.24
N LEU A 405 6.67 14.69 13.17
CA LEU A 405 5.23 14.83 12.92
C LEU A 405 4.91 16.27 12.48
N PRO A 406 3.89 16.50 11.62
CA PRO A 406 2.92 15.51 11.10
C PRO A 406 3.40 14.77 9.84
N ARG A 407 4.53 15.17 9.24
CA ARG A 407 5.01 14.58 7.98
C ARG A 407 5.52 13.15 8.14
N GLY A 408 6.34 12.97 9.18
CA GLY A 408 7.19 11.80 9.35
C GLY A 408 8.52 11.87 8.56
N SER A 409 9.32 10.81 8.63
CA SER A 409 10.62 10.70 7.96
C SER A 409 10.56 10.06 6.56
N PHE A 410 9.50 9.33 6.25
CA PHE A 410 9.41 8.56 5.00
C PHE A 410 9.03 9.44 3.81
N GLU A 411 9.78 9.28 2.73
CA GLU A 411 9.53 9.93 1.45
C GLU A 411 8.63 9.06 0.56
N VAL A 412 7.84 9.73 -0.26
CA VAL A 412 6.99 9.10 -1.29
C VAL A 412 7.57 9.31 -2.68
N ASN A 413 7.04 8.66 -3.71
CA ASN A 413 7.48 8.83 -5.11
C ASN A 413 8.96 8.51 -5.39
N ARG A 414 9.67 7.88 -4.44
CA ARG A 414 11.11 7.60 -4.52
C ARG A 414 11.44 6.16 -4.91
N TYR A 415 10.50 5.23 -4.85
CA TYR A 415 10.80 3.81 -4.82
C TYR A 415 9.83 2.97 -5.64
N GLN A 416 10.34 1.84 -6.12
CA GLN A 416 9.58 0.71 -6.63
C GLN A 416 9.69 -0.46 -5.66
N PHE A 417 8.63 -1.25 -5.55
CA PHE A 417 8.48 -2.23 -4.48
C PHE A 417 8.25 -3.64 -5.02
N GLY A 418 8.96 -4.58 -4.41
CA GLY A 418 8.53 -5.95 -4.19
C GLY A 418 8.33 -6.17 -2.70
N GLY A 419 7.77 -7.32 -2.31
CA GLY A 419 7.65 -7.61 -0.88
C GLY A 419 7.28 -9.05 -0.58
N ARG A 420 7.74 -9.54 0.56
CA ARG A 420 7.59 -10.94 0.98
C ARG A 420 7.47 -11.03 2.50
N LEU A 421 6.60 -11.92 2.96
CA LEU A 421 6.55 -12.32 4.36
C LEU A 421 7.60 -13.40 4.60
N ILE A 422 8.56 -13.14 5.48
CA ILE A 422 9.63 -14.07 5.83
C ILE A 422 9.16 -14.92 7.02
N PRO A 423 8.96 -16.24 6.83
CA PRO A 423 8.56 -17.11 7.92
C PRO A 423 9.62 -17.16 9.00
N ARG A 424 9.19 -17.22 10.26
CA ARG A 424 10.07 -17.37 11.42
C ARG A 424 10.98 -18.60 11.30
N ASP A 425 10.44 -19.71 10.79
CA ASP A 425 11.22 -20.93 10.53
C ASP A 425 12.40 -20.69 9.58
N VAL A 426 12.23 -19.87 8.55
CA VAL A 426 13.31 -19.53 7.62
C VAL A 426 14.40 -18.71 8.32
N ALA A 427 14.01 -17.73 9.14
CA ALA A 427 14.97 -16.91 9.88
C ALA A 427 15.74 -17.69 10.95
N VAL A 428 15.13 -18.70 11.58
CA VAL A 428 15.74 -19.50 12.65
C VAL A 428 16.50 -20.70 12.10
N ASN A 429 15.85 -21.54 11.30
CA ASN A 429 16.36 -22.85 10.88
C ASN A 429 17.07 -22.82 9.53
N LYS A 430 16.83 -21.78 8.70
CA LYS A 430 17.46 -21.59 7.39
C LYS A 430 18.18 -20.24 7.27
N ASN A 431 18.66 -19.72 8.41
CA ASN A 431 19.25 -18.39 8.50
C ASN A 431 20.39 -18.16 7.48
N LYS A 432 21.26 -19.16 7.30
CA LYS A 432 22.37 -19.08 6.34
C LYS A 432 21.89 -18.84 4.90
N ASP A 433 20.83 -19.53 4.49
CA ASP A 433 20.23 -19.35 3.16
C ASP A 433 19.57 -17.97 3.05
N LEU A 434 18.88 -17.52 4.12
CA LEU A 434 18.28 -16.19 4.18
C LEU A 434 19.32 -15.07 4.03
N VAL A 435 20.39 -15.11 4.83
CA VAL A 435 21.47 -14.11 4.78
C VAL A 435 22.18 -14.15 3.42
N LYS A 436 22.41 -15.35 2.86
CA LYS A 436 22.95 -15.49 1.51
C LYS A 436 22.06 -14.79 0.48
N THR A 437 20.76 -15.08 0.47
CA THR A 437 19.81 -14.44 -0.45
C THR A 437 19.74 -12.93 -0.26
N TYR A 438 19.77 -12.44 0.97
CA TYR A 438 19.84 -11.00 1.25
C TYR A 438 21.11 -10.36 0.69
N ASN A 439 22.27 -10.99 0.87
CA ASN A 439 23.53 -10.51 0.31
C ASN A 439 23.51 -10.49 -1.22
N GLU A 440 22.95 -11.50 -1.87
CA GLU A 440 22.77 -11.51 -3.33
C GLU A 440 21.86 -10.36 -3.80
N LEU A 441 20.72 -10.15 -3.15
CA LEU A 441 19.79 -9.08 -3.51
C LEU A 441 20.42 -7.70 -3.35
N THR A 442 21.09 -7.46 -2.22
CA THR A 442 21.76 -6.18 -1.95
C THR A 442 22.94 -5.93 -2.88
N ALA A 443 23.71 -6.97 -3.24
CA ALA A 443 24.75 -6.88 -4.26
C ALA A 443 24.19 -6.52 -5.65
N SER A 444 22.96 -6.93 -5.95
CA SER A 444 22.23 -6.53 -7.17
C SER A 444 21.62 -5.12 -7.12
N GLY A 445 21.86 -4.35 -6.04
CA GLY A 445 21.40 -2.98 -5.86
C GLY A 445 20.04 -2.83 -5.18
N VAL A 446 19.48 -3.91 -4.63
CA VAL A 446 18.22 -3.86 -3.86
C VAL A 446 18.48 -3.30 -2.47
N LEU A 447 17.70 -2.30 -2.07
CA LEU A 447 17.58 -1.91 -0.67
C LEU A 447 16.57 -2.83 0.00
N LEU A 448 16.98 -3.49 1.08
CA LEU A 448 16.09 -4.32 1.88
C LEU A 448 15.59 -3.50 3.07
N ALA A 449 14.27 -3.36 3.19
CA ALA A 449 13.62 -2.76 4.34
C ALA A 449 12.75 -3.82 5.01
N GLY A 450 12.96 -4.07 6.30
CA GLY A 450 12.23 -5.11 7.03
C GLY A 450 11.62 -4.59 8.31
N SER A 451 10.34 -4.88 8.51
CA SER A 451 9.63 -4.74 9.77
C SER A 451 9.57 -6.10 10.44
N SER A 452 10.38 -6.29 11.48
CA SER A 452 10.49 -7.55 12.21
C SER A 452 9.75 -7.49 13.54
N ALA A 453 8.84 -8.42 13.78
CA ALA A 453 7.98 -8.44 14.96
C ALA A 453 7.39 -9.84 15.21
N ASN A 454 6.71 -10.02 16.33
CA ASN A 454 5.85 -11.18 16.55
C ASN A 454 4.45 -10.93 15.99
N TYR A 455 4.19 -11.39 14.76
CA TYR A 455 2.89 -11.23 14.08
C TYR A 455 1.86 -12.33 14.40
N ALA A 456 2.18 -13.22 15.34
CA ALA A 456 1.17 -14.11 15.90
C ALA A 456 0.01 -13.28 16.49
N ARG A 457 -1.16 -13.89 16.60
CA ARG A 457 -2.33 -13.21 17.12
C ARG A 457 -2.15 -12.96 18.62
N GLN A 458 -1.82 -11.72 19.00
CA GLN A 458 -1.57 -11.34 20.39
C GLN A 458 -2.85 -11.03 21.18
N VAL A 459 -3.89 -10.58 20.48
CA VAL A 459 -5.14 -10.13 21.11
C VAL A 459 -6.28 -11.12 20.87
N LYS A 460 -7.05 -11.40 21.94
CA LYS A 460 -8.31 -12.14 21.85
C LYS A 460 -9.28 -11.39 20.95
N GLY A 461 -9.93 -12.07 20.02
CA GLY A 461 -10.92 -11.47 19.13
C GLY A 461 -11.62 -12.47 18.23
N PRO A 462 -12.64 -12.05 17.48
CA PRO A 462 -13.25 -12.86 16.43
C PRO A 462 -12.22 -13.20 15.34
N ASP A 463 -12.41 -14.29 14.60
CA ASP A 463 -11.57 -14.57 13.43
C ASP A 463 -11.63 -13.42 12.41
N ASN A 464 -10.56 -13.23 11.61
CA ASN A 464 -10.47 -12.17 10.62
C ASN A 464 -9.78 -12.64 9.32
N ALA A 465 -9.83 -11.82 8.28
CA ALA A 465 -9.35 -12.19 6.95
C ALA A 465 -7.85 -12.06 6.72
N VAL A 466 -7.09 -11.61 7.73
CA VAL A 466 -5.62 -11.52 7.66
C VAL A 466 -5.05 -12.80 7.07
N MET A 467 -4.22 -12.65 6.03
CA MET A 467 -3.59 -13.78 5.37
C MET A 467 -2.86 -14.68 6.39
N PRO A 468 -3.12 -16.00 6.44
CA PRO A 468 -2.60 -16.87 7.49
C PRO A 468 -1.07 -16.89 7.62
N ALA A 469 -0.33 -16.66 6.52
CA ALA A 469 1.13 -16.61 6.53
C ALA A 469 1.69 -15.57 7.53
N TRP A 470 0.96 -14.47 7.78
CA TRP A 470 1.31 -13.48 8.79
C TRP A 470 1.57 -14.10 10.16
N ARG A 471 0.78 -15.09 10.57
CA ARG A 471 0.82 -15.63 11.94
C ARG A 471 2.12 -16.37 12.25
N ASN A 472 2.85 -16.79 11.22
CA ASN A 472 4.16 -17.44 11.34
C ASN A 472 5.30 -16.58 10.77
N THR A 473 5.02 -15.33 10.41
CA THR A 473 6.00 -14.38 9.87
C THR A 473 6.80 -13.77 11.01
N ILE A 474 8.10 -13.59 10.79
CA ILE A 474 8.94 -12.78 11.69
C ILE A 474 9.32 -11.44 11.09
N THR A 475 9.40 -11.34 9.75
CA THR A 475 9.74 -10.10 9.05
C THR A 475 8.78 -9.91 7.89
N GLN A 476 8.07 -8.80 7.85
CA GLN A 476 7.56 -8.28 6.59
C GLN A 476 8.71 -7.56 5.90
N LEU A 477 9.10 -8.03 4.71
CA LEU A 477 10.26 -7.55 3.97
C LEU A 477 9.79 -6.84 2.69
N GLN A 478 10.26 -5.62 2.49
CA GLN A 478 10.18 -4.89 1.23
C GLN A 478 11.52 -5.00 0.49
N LEU A 479 11.42 -5.26 -0.82
CA LEU A 479 12.54 -5.16 -1.75
C LEU A 479 12.36 -3.84 -2.49
N ILE A 480 13.36 -2.96 -2.42
CA ILE A 480 13.24 -1.59 -2.90
C ILE A 480 14.28 -1.31 -3.99
N THR A 481 13.83 -0.77 -5.11
CA THR A 481 14.68 -0.09 -6.11
C THR A 481 14.29 1.38 -6.21
N ASN A 482 15.25 2.25 -6.56
CA ASN A 482 14.99 3.68 -6.68
C ASN A 482 14.13 3.99 -7.92
N TRP A 483 13.25 4.97 -7.77
CA TRP A 483 12.60 5.68 -8.85
C TRP A 483 13.39 6.94 -9.18
N ASP A 484 13.58 7.20 -10.48
CA ASP A 484 14.16 8.43 -11.00
C ASP A 484 13.16 9.09 -11.95
N SER A 485 12.55 10.19 -11.50
CA SER A 485 11.56 10.92 -12.27
C SER A 485 12.12 11.66 -13.48
N THR A 486 13.44 11.78 -13.59
CA THR A 486 14.12 12.40 -14.74
C THR A 486 14.59 11.37 -15.77
N ALA A 487 14.60 10.08 -15.42
CA ALA A 487 15.00 9.02 -16.32
C ALA A 487 13.92 8.69 -17.36
N PRO A 488 14.31 8.18 -18.55
CA PRO A 488 13.36 7.63 -19.50
C PRO A 488 12.45 6.56 -18.86
N TRP A 489 11.15 6.59 -19.15
CA TRP A 489 10.17 5.62 -18.65
C TRP A 489 10.62 4.16 -18.81
N ALA A 490 11.22 3.84 -19.96
CA ALA A 490 11.72 2.50 -20.27
C ALA A 490 12.72 1.97 -19.23
N ASN A 491 13.51 2.86 -18.60
CA ASN A 491 14.47 2.47 -17.57
C ASN A 491 13.76 2.08 -16.28
N MET A 492 12.75 2.87 -15.87
CA MET A 492 11.96 2.57 -14.67
C MET A 492 11.09 1.32 -14.88
N GLU A 493 10.56 1.13 -16.08
CA GLU A 493 9.84 -0.07 -16.49
C GLU A 493 10.75 -1.31 -16.44
N ALA A 494 11.99 -1.21 -16.93
CA ALA A 494 12.97 -2.29 -16.85
C ALA A 494 13.37 -2.61 -15.41
N ALA A 495 13.54 -1.60 -14.56
CA ALA A 495 13.81 -1.79 -13.12
C ALA A 495 12.66 -2.54 -12.42
N GLN A 496 11.41 -2.20 -12.71
CA GLN A 496 10.26 -2.96 -12.20
C GLN A 496 10.25 -4.41 -12.71
N LYS A 497 10.59 -4.64 -13.98
CA LYS A 497 10.68 -6.02 -14.50
C LYS A 497 11.72 -6.83 -13.76
N ARG A 498 12.88 -6.25 -13.44
CA ARG A 498 13.88 -6.94 -12.60
C ARG A 498 13.32 -7.28 -11.21
N MET A 499 12.54 -6.39 -10.60
CA MET A 499 11.84 -6.70 -9.35
C MET A 499 11.01 -7.99 -9.48
N THR A 500 10.18 -8.08 -10.51
CA THR A 500 9.26 -9.20 -10.75
C THR A 500 9.97 -10.48 -11.20
N GLU A 501 10.92 -10.37 -12.12
CA GLU A 501 11.48 -11.51 -12.88
C GLU A 501 12.80 -12.01 -12.29
N GLU A 502 13.53 -11.18 -11.53
CA GLU A 502 14.85 -11.51 -10.97
C GLU A 502 14.83 -11.56 -9.44
N PHE A 503 14.32 -10.52 -8.78
CA PHE A 503 14.46 -10.35 -7.33
C PHE A 503 13.42 -11.11 -6.52
N MET A 504 12.13 -10.98 -6.88
CA MET A 504 11.04 -11.68 -6.22
C MET A 504 11.23 -13.22 -6.26
N PRO A 505 11.60 -13.85 -7.40
CA PRO A 505 11.83 -15.30 -7.45
C PRO A 505 12.91 -15.79 -6.48
N LYS A 506 13.99 -15.01 -6.28
CA LYS A 506 15.07 -15.37 -5.33
C LYS A 506 14.56 -15.49 -3.90
N ILE A 507 13.75 -14.52 -3.44
CA ILE A 507 13.23 -14.54 -2.07
C ILE A 507 12.07 -15.53 -1.91
N GLU A 508 11.26 -15.73 -2.95
CA GLU A 508 10.19 -16.75 -2.97
C GLU A 508 10.75 -18.17 -2.86
N ALA A 509 11.88 -18.45 -3.52
CA ALA A 509 12.50 -19.77 -3.53
C ALA A 509 12.88 -20.29 -2.12
N ILE A 510 13.28 -19.40 -1.22
CA ILE A 510 13.62 -19.75 0.17
C ILE A 510 12.45 -19.61 1.15
N THR A 511 11.30 -19.10 0.69
CA THR A 511 10.08 -18.92 1.50
C THR A 511 8.86 -19.64 0.90
N PRO A 512 8.96 -20.94 0.54
CA PRO A 512 7.84 -21.68 -0.04
C PRO A 512 6.65 -21.75 0.91
N GLY A 513 5.44 -21.62 0.38
CA GLY A 513 4.20 -21.62 1.18
C GLY A 513 3.94 -20.33 1.97
N SER A 514 4.85 -19.34 1.92
CA SER A 514 4.60 -18.00 2.46
C SER A 514 3.81 -17.12 1.48
N GLY A 515 3.52 -15.89 1.88
CA GLY A 515 2.83 -14.87 1.11
C GLY A 515 3.57 -13.54 1.02
N SER A 516 2.85 -12.53 0.57
CA SER A 516 3.29 -11.14 0.56
C SER A 516 2.20 -10.26 1.17
N TYR A 517 2.61 -9.22 1.88
CA TYR A 517 1.68 -8.23 2.37
C TYR A 517 1.10 -7.44 1.19
N MET A 518 -0.20 -7.58 0.94
CA MET A 518 -0.86 -7.02 -0.24
C MET A 518 -0.74 -5.49 -0.41
N ASN A 519 -0.42 -4.76 0.64
CA ASN A 519 -0.23 -3.30 0.58
C ASN A 519 1.22 -2.91 0.23
N GLU A 520 2.17 -3.83 0.36
CA GLU A 520 3.61 -3.61 0.17
C GLU A 520 4.20 -4.80 -0.59
N ALA A 521 3.71 -5.00 -1.80
CA ALA A 521 4.06 -6.12 -2.67
C ALA A 521 4.37 -5.65 -4.09
N ASP A 522 4.92 -6.56 -4.90
CA ASP A 522 5.04 -6.34 -6.33
C ASP A 522 3.66 -6.25 -6.97
N PHE A 523 3.33 -5.11 -7.60
CA PHE A 523 2.06 -4.96 -8.30
C PHE A 523 1.94 -5.93 -9.50
N ARG A 524 3.03 -6.54 -9.94
CA ARG A 524 3.08 -7.59 -10.98
C ARG A 524 3.11 -9.02 -10.46
N GLN A 525 3.13 -9.23 -9.13
CA GLN A 525 3.01 -10.53 -8.46
C GLN A 525 2.11 -11.55 -9.18
N GLU A 526 2.70 -12.61 -9.72
CA GLU A 526 1.92 -13.73 -10.25
C GLU A 526 1.25 -14.49 -9.12
N ARG A 527 0.14 -15.18 -9.43
CA ARG A 527 -0.63 -15.96 -8.44
C ARG A 527 -1.05 -15.15 -7.21
N TRP A 528 -1.30 -13.85 -7.39
CA TRP A 528 -1.64 -12.90 -6.33
C TRP A 528 -2.78 -13.37 -5.41
N GLN A 529 -3.73 -14.16 -5.92
CA GLN A 529 -4.81 -14.73 -5.10
C GLN A 529 -4.27 -15.60 -3.95
N ASP A 530 -3.29 -16.45 -4.25
CA ASP A 530 -2.62 -17.28 -3.25
C ASP A 530 -1.63 -16.46 -2.42
N VAL A 531 -0.86 -15.59 -3.08
CA VAL A 531 0.21 -14.83 -2.42
C VAL A 531 -0.32 -13.76 -1.47
N PHE A 532 -1.48 -13.14 -1.73
CA PHE A 532 -2.04 -12.07 -0.90
C PHE A 532 -3.12 -12.56 0.07
N PHE A 533 -3.82 -13.66 -0.24
CA PHE A 533 -4.97 -14.13 0.54
C PHE A 533 -4.85 -15.60 0.97
N GLY A 534 -4.06 -16.41 0.27
CA GLY A 534 -3.89 -17.83 0.54
C GLY A 534 -5.22 -18.58 0.63
N LYS A 535 -5.37 -19.42 1.65
CA LYS A 535 -6.60 -20.21 1.88
C LYS A 535 -7.85 -19.37 2.14
N ASN A 536 -7.72 -18.07 2.45
CA ASN A 536 -8.86 -17.19 2.71
C ASN A 536 -9.56 -16.74 1.42
N PHE A 537 -8.89 -16.83 0.26
CA PHE A 537 -9.40 -16.31 -1.01
C PHE A 537 -10.82 -16.79 -1.37
N PRO A 538 -11.16 -18.09 -1.29
CA PRO A 538 -12.50 -18.55 -1.68
C PRO A 538 -13.62 -17.96 -0.81
N LYS A 539 -13.39 -17.80 0.49
CA LYS A 539 -14.37 -17.20 1.41
C LYS A 539 -14.51 -15.70 1.14
N LEU A 540 -13.39 -15.00 0.92
CA LEU A 540 -13.42 -13.58 0.54
C LEU A 540 -14.18 -13.34 -0.76
N ASP A 541 -13.96 -14.19 -1.77
CA ASP A 541 -14.64 -14.13 -3.06
C ASP A 541 -16.16 -14.40 -2.94
N GLN A 542 -16.57 -15.32 -2.05
CA GLN A 542 -17.98 -15.50 -1.70
C GLN A 542 -18.59 -14.25 -1.07
N ILE A 543 -17.89 -13.61 -0.14
CA ILE A 543 -18.35 -12.39 0.55
C ILE A 543 -18.43 -11.22 -0.43
N LYS A 544 -17.43 -11.06 -1.31
CA LYS A 544 -17.44 -10.09 -2.40
C LYS A 544 -18.70 -10.23 -3.26
N ARG A 545 -19.06 -11.45 -3.68
CA ARG A 545 -20.29 -11.69 -4.45
C ARG A 545 -21.58 -11.33 -3.70
N LYS A 546 -21.59 -11.46 -2.37
CA LYS A 546 -22.76 -11.10 -1.55
C LYS A 546 -22.93 -9.58 -1.44
N TRP A 547 -21.84 -8.86 -1.17
CA TRP A 547 -21.88 -7.42 -0.85
C TRP A 547 -21.68 -6.50 -2.07
N ASP A 548 -21.12 -7.03 -3.15
CA ASP A 548 -20.94 -6.34 -4.42
C ASP A 548 -21.11 -7.33 -5.60
N PRO A 549 -22.34 -7.84 -5.84
CA PRO A 549 -22.63 -8.83 -6.88
C PRO A 549 -22.31 -8.31 -8.29
N GLU A 550 -22.46 -7.00 -8.50
CA GLU A 550 -22.18 -6.33 -9.77
C GLU A 550 -20.69 -6.00 -9.94
N ASN A 551 -19.82 -6.28 -8.96
CA ASN A 551 -18.40 -5.89 -8.96
C ASN A 551 -18.20 -4.40 -9.30
N VAL A 552 -19.02 -3.53 -8.71
CA VAL A 552 -18.93 -2.07 -8.79
C VAL A 552 -17.55 -1.60 -8.33
N PHE A 553 -17.04 -2.19 -7.24
CA PHE A 553 -15.74 -1.88 -6.69
C PHE A 553 -14.65 -2.73 -7.35
N TYR A 554 -13.67 -2.06 -7.94
CA TYR A 554 -12.49 -2.67 -8.54
C TYR A 554 -11.21 -2.05 -7.99
N ILE A 555 -10.28 -2.92 -7.59
CA ILE A 555 -8.89 -2.57 -7.31
C ILE A 555 -7.98 -3.60 -7.97
N LEU A 556 -6.81 -3.16 -8.45
CA LEU A 556 -5.82 -4.06 -9.03
C LEU A 556 -5.43 -5.16 -8.00
N LYS A 557 -5.57 -6.43 -8.39
CA LYS A 557 -5.25 -7.60 -7.55
C LYS A 557 -5.99 -7.66 -6.21
N GLY A 558 -7.19 -7.08 -6.16
CA GLY A 558 -8.14 -7.33 -5.09
C GLY A 558 -9.09 -8.47 -5.43
N VAL A 559 -9.82 -8.93 -4.42
CA VAL A 559 -10.87 -9.94 -4.59
C VAL A 559 -11.93 -9.41 -5.57
N GLY A 560 -12.28 -10.22 -6.58
CA GLY A 560 -13.17 -9.85 -7.68
C GLY A 560 -12.53 -9.04 -8.81
N SER A 561 -11.24 -8.71 -8.75
CA SER A 561 -10.58 -7.93 -9.81
C SER A 561 -10.48 -8.68 -11.14
N ASP A 562 -10.51 -10.00 -11.12
CA ASP A 562 -10.51 -10.88 -12.31
C ASP A 562 -11.80 -10.77 -13.14
N LYS A 563 -12.83 -10.08 -12.64
CA LYS A 563 -14.07 -9.79 -13.38
C LYS A 563 -13.94 -8.60 -14.32
N TRP A 564 -12.81 -7.89 -14.26
CA TRP A 564 -12.54 -6.72 -15.08
C TRP A 564 -11.20 -6.86 -15.81
N SER A 565 -11.12 -6.26 -16.99
CA SER A 565 -9.88 -5.99 -17.71
C SER A 565 -9.74 -4.49 -17.92
N VAL A 566 -8.53 -3.96 -17.68
CA VAL A 566 -8.21 -2.54 -17.92
C VAL A 566 -7.29 -2.46 -19.14
N GLY A 567 -7.72 -1.76 -20.17
CA GLY A 567 -6.95 -1.50 -21.39
C GLY A 567 -5.79 -0.53 -21.15
N LYS A 568 -4.89 -0.43 -22.13
CA LYS A 568 -3.76 0.53 -22.09
C LYS A 568 -4.22 1.99 -22.08
N ASP A 569 -5.38 2.26 -22.66
CA ASP A 569 -6.08 3.55 -22.64
C ASP A 569 -6.81 3.81 -21.31
N GLY A 570 -6.74 2.85 -20.37
CA GLY A 570 -7.41 2.91 -19.08
C GLY A 570 -8.87 2.47 -19.11
N ARG A 571 -9.41 2.07 -20.27
CA ARG A 571 -10.79 1.61 -20.40
C ARG A 571 -11.01 0.32 -19.64
N MET A 572 -12.02 0.30 -18.78
CA MET A 572 -12.35 -0.86 -17.95
C MET A 572 -13.57 -1.60 -18.53
N CYS A 573 -13.39 -2.86 -18.88
CA CYS A 573 -14.41 -3.72 -19.47
C CYS A 573 -14.57 -5.02 -18.68
N ARG A 574 -15.76 -5.61 -18.67
CA ARG A 574 -15.95 -6.94 -18.08
C ARG A 574 -15.03 -7.95 -18.77
N ALA A 575 -14.39 -8.80 -17.98
CA ALA A 575 -13.61 -9.89 -18.52
C ALA A 575 -14.54 -10.89 -19.22
N GLY A 576 -14.24 -11.25 -20.48
CA GLY A 576 -15.04 -12.23 -21.22
C GLY A 576 -15.04 -13.62 -20.57
N PRO A 577 -16.05 -14.47 -20.85
CA PRO A 577 -16.11 -15.85 -20.36
C PRO A 577 -14.99 -16.69 -21.00
N GLY A 578 -13.77 -16.60 -20.46
CA GLY A 578 -12.60 -17.26 -21.07
C GLY A 578 -11.24 -16.77 -20.61
N ALA A 579 -11.14 -15.66 -19.86
CA ALA A 579 -9.89 -15.23 -19.22
C ALA A 579 -9.53 -16.19 -18.07
N LYS A 580 -9.12 -17.41 -18.40
CA LYS A 580 -8.59 -18.38 -17.44
C LYS A 580 -7.34 -17.77 -16.83
N THR A 581 -7.39 -17.47 -15.53
CA THR A 581 -6.17 -17.43 -14.71
C THR A 581 -5.39 -18.72 -15.01
N LYS A 582 -4.09 -18.63 -15.32
CA LYS A 582 -3.23 -19.81 -15.52
C LYS A 582 -3.54 -20.84 -14.42
N PRO A 583 -3.71 -22.13 -14.75
CA PRO A 583 -4.10 -23.14 -13.78
C PRO A 583 -3.16 -23.14 -12.59
N ARG A 584 -3.71 -23.44 -11.40
CA ARG A 584 -2.92 -23.82 -10.22
C ARG A 584 -1.96 -24.95 -10.64
N GLY A 585 -0.67 -24.64 -10.76
CA GLY A 585 0.34 -25.70 -10.75
C GLY A 585 0.19 -26.47 -9.43
N PRO A 586 0.32 -27.80 -9.43
CA PRO A 586 0.16 -28.58 -8.22
C PRO A 586 1.13 -28.06 -7.16
N ALA A 587 0.66 -27.96 -5.91
CA ALA A 587 1.55 -27.86 -4.77
C ALA A 587 2.57 -28.99 -4.90
N GLY A 588 3.85 -28.64 -5.04
CA GLY A 588 4.92 -29.63 -5.05
C GLY A 588 4.75 -30.53 -3.81
N PRO A 589 4.93 -31.85 -3.95
CA PRO A 589 4.77 -32.75 -2.81
C PRO A 589 5.70 -32.28 -1.70
N GLY A 590 5.13 -32.02 -0.52
CA GLY A 590 5.92 -31.77 0.68
C GLY A 590 6.92 -32.91 0.88
N PRO A 591 8.11 -32.65 1.45
CA PRO A 591 9.11 -33.68 1.64
C PRO A 591 8.48 -34.82 2.45
N ALA A 592 8.46 -36.02 1.86
CA ALA A 592 8.09 -37.23 2.56
C ALA A 592 9.05 -37.39 3.75
N GLY A 593 8.52 -37.27 4.96
CA GLY A 593 9.28 -37.56 6.17
C GLY A 593 9.83 -38.99 6.12
N PRO A 594 11.02 -39.24 6.69
CA PRO A 594 11.59 -40.58 6.70
C PRO A 594 10.63 -41.53 7.42
N ARG A 595 10.22 -42.60 6.74
CA ARG A 595 9.45 -43.69 7.34
C ARG A 595 10.26 -44.30 8.49
N PRO A 596 9.66 -44.57 9.65
CA PRO A 596 10.34 -45.31 10.71
C PRO A 596 10.66 -46.72 10.20
N ALA A 597 11.94 -47.10 10.26
CA ALA A 597 12.39 -48.45 10.00
C ALA A 597 11.85 -49.38 11.10
N GLY A 598 10.94 -50.28 10.73
CA GLY A 598 10.55 -51.40 11.58
C GLY A 598 11.70 -52.39 11.76
N PRO A 599 11.70 -53.20 12.84
CA PRO A 599 12.81 -54.05 13.19
C PRO A 599 12.95 -55.22 12.21
N ARG A 600 14.18 -55.47 11.74
CA ARG A 600 14.53 -56.69 10.98
C ARG A 600 14.55 -57.90 11.93
N PRO A 601 14.02 -59.06 11.53
CA PRO A 601 14.18 -60.30 12.28
C PRO A 601 15.59 -60.87 12.08
N ALA A 602 16.11 -61.49 13.13
CA ALA A 602 17.35 -62.26 13.13
C ALA A 602 17.14 -63.68 12.57
N GLY A 603 18.21 -64.26 12.00
CA GLY A 603 18.30 -65.66 11.52
C GLY A 603 18.73 -65.70 10.05
N HIS A 604 19.78 -66.40 9.62
CA HIS A 604 20.63 -67.44 10.20
C HIS A 604 22.06 -67.29 9.66
#